data_AF-A0A7S2BQ36-F1
#
_entry.id   AF-A0A7S2BQ36-F1
#
_cell.length_a   1.000
_cell.length_b   1.000
_cell.length_c   1.000
_cell.angle_alpha   90.00
_cell.angle_beta   90.00
_cell.angle_gamma   90.00
#
_symmetry.space_group_name_H-M   'P 1'
#
loop_
_entity.id
_entity.type
_entity.pdbx_description
1 polymer ?
#
loop_
_entity_poly.entity_id
_entity_poly.type
_entity_poly.pdbx_seq_one_letter_code
_entity_poly.pdbx_strand_id
1 'polypeptide(L)'
;SRVSLAWKAAPVADGEAPIIGYKVYRNGRLVTMVKGASCKFVDRNLFAFTDYEYAVAAVNSQDVVGDLGESKQVKTELPGPPSQPRNLRVSANKADGKITATLEWEPPEDCA
;
A
#
# COMPACT_ATOMS: atom_id res chain seq x y z
N SER A 1 -2.98 6.13 -2.22
CA SER A 1 -3.22 5.52 -0.89
C SER A 1 -2.78 4.05 -0.85
N ARG A 2 -2.72 3.45 0.35
CA ARG A 2 -2.39 2.01 0.54
C ARG A 2 -3.20 1.41 1.69
N VAL A 3 -3.37 0.09 1.68
CA VAL A 3 -3.96 -0.69 2.78
C VAL A 3 -3.01 -1.82 3.14
N SER A 4 -2.72 -1.98 4.43
CA SER A 4 -1.91 -3.09 4.95
C SER A 4 -2.84 -4.16 5.51
N LEU A 5 -2.72 -5.37 4.97
CA LEU A 5 -3.49 -6.54 5.38
C LEU A 5 -2.61 -7.48 6.17
N ALA A 6 -3.19 -8.03 7.24
CA ALA A 6 -2.65 -9.17 7.97
C ALA A 6 -3.80 -10.12 8.31
N TRP A 7 -3.54 -11.41 8.18
CA TRP A 7 -4.52 -12.46 8.50
C TRP A 7 -3.86 -13.57 9.31
N LYS A 8 -4.69 -14.44 9.88
CA LYS A 8 -4.22 -15.67 10.53
C LYS A 8 -4.06 -16.76 9.47
N ALA A 9 -3.04 -17.59 9.63
CA ALA A 9 -2.88 -18.76 8.77
C ALA A 9 -4.12 -19.66 8.89
N ALA A 10 -4.56 -20.23 7.78
CA ALA A 10 -5.60 -21.24 7.83
C ALA A 10 -5.03 -22.52 8.50
N PRO A 11 -5.81 -23.21 9.35
CA PRO A 11 -5.39 -24.50 9.86
C PRO A 11 -5.15 -25.45 8.69
N VAL A 12 -4.04 -26.18 8.72
CA VAL A 12 -3.82 -27.29 7.78
C VAL A 12 -4.84 -28.35 8.14
N ALA A 13 -5.79 -28.65 7.25
CA ALA A 13 -6.72 -29.75 7.48
C ALA A 13 -5.93 -31.06 7.53
N ASP A 14 -6.22 -31.90 8.54
CA ASP A 14 -5.55 -33.18 8.82
C ASP A 14 -5.66 -34.15 7.63
N GLY A 15 -4.75 -34.04 6.66
CA GLY A 15 -4.65 -34.93 5.50
C GLY A 15 -4.74 -34.26 4.13
N GLU A 16 -4.97 -32.95 4.05
CA GLU A 16 -4.98 -32.21 2.78
C GLU A 16 -3.58 -31.69 2.42
N ALA A 17 -3.35 -31.52 1.11
CA ALA A 17 -2.15 -30.92 0.55
C ALA A 17 -1.72 -29.65 1.33
N PRO A 18 -0.42 -29.44 1.61
CA PRO A 18 0.02 -28.30 2.40
C PRO A 18 -0.38 -26.97 1.74
N ILE A 19 -0.69 -25.96 2.56
CA ILE A 19 -0.96 -24.61 2.08
C ILE A 19 0.34 -24.03 1.49
N ILE A 20 0.28 -23.62 0.23
CA ILE A 20 1.40 -23.00 -0.49
C ILE A 20 1.26 -21.48 -0.62
N GLY A 21 0.10 -20.93 -0.22
CA GLY A 21 -0.13 -19.49 -0.25
C GLY A 21 -1.57 -19.08 -0.02
N TYR A 22 -1.84 -17.81 -0.28
CA TYR A 22 -3.11 -17.16 -0.05
C TYR A 22 -3.49 -16.27 -1.23
N LYS A 23 -4.71 -16.41 -1.75
CA LYS A 23 -5.30 -15.48 -2.71
C LYS A 23 -5.96 -14.33 -1.97
N VAL A 24 -5.58 -13.10 -2.29
CA VAL A 24 -6.15 -11.88 -1.71
C VAL A 24 -7.13 -11.28 -2.70
N TYR A 25 -8.34 -11.01 -2.23
CA TYR A 25 -9.43 -10.45 -3.01
C TYR A 25 -9.73 -9.03 -2.52
N ARG A 26 -9.99 -8.12 -3.46
CA ARG A 26 -10.48 -6.75 -3.23
C ARG A 26 -11.76 -6.54 -4.01
N ASN A 27 -12.84 -6.18 -3.33
CA ASN A 27 -14.17 -6.01 -3.92
C ASN A 27 -14.58 -7.23 -4.76
N GLY A 28 -14.36 -8.43 -4.22
CA GLY A 28 -14.63 -9.71 -4.88
C GLY A 28 -13.68 -10.11 -6.02
N ARG A 29 -12.71 -9.27 -6.40
CA ARG A 29 -11.74 -9.58 -7.47
C ARG A 29 -10.39 -9.99 -6.92
N LEU A 30 -9.77 -11.02 -7.50
CA LEU A 30 -8.41 -11.42 -7.16
C LEU A 30 -7.43 -10.28 -7.47
N VAL A 31 -6.67 -9.87 -6.46
CA VAL A 31 -5.60 -8.88 -6.60
C VAL A 31 -4.26 -9.56 -6.78
N THR A 32 -3.98 -10.58 -5.94
CA THR A 32 -2.70 -11.28 -5.94
C THR A 32 -2.79 -12.64 -5.27
N MET A 33 -1.76 -13.46 -5.48
CA MET A 33 -1.46 -14.65 -4.69
C MET A 33 -0.17 -14.43 -3.90
N VAL A 34 -0.28 -14.41 -2.58
CA VAL A 34 0.86 -14.38 -1.67
C VAL A 34 1.36 -15.81 -1.50
N LYS A 35 2.56 -16.11 -2.00
CA LYS A 35 3.17 -17.44 -1.88
C LYS A 35 3.87 -17.64 -0.54
N GLY A 36 3.93 -18.88 -0.09
CA GLY A 36 4.57 -19.30 1.16
C GLY A 36 3.73 -19.01 2.41
N ALA A 37 4.39 -19.02 3.57
CA ALA A 37 3.75 -18.85 4.87
C ALA A 37 3.49 -17.38 5.27
N SER A 38 3.78 -16.41 4.37
CA SER A 38 3.54 -14.99 4.66
C SER A 38 2.04 -14.71 4.76
N CYS A 39 1.60 -14.22 5.92
CA CYS A 39 0.21 -13.83 6.17
C CYS A 39 0.02 -12.31 6.17
N LYS A 40 0.78 -11.61 5.32
CA LYS A 40 0.77 -10.15 5.19
C LYS A 40 0.82 -9.74 3.73
N PHE A 41 0.11 -8.67 3.39
CA PHE A 41 0.13 -8.04 2.07
C PHE A 41 -0.11 -6.53 2.19
N VAL A 42 0.50 -5.74 1.31
CA VAL A 42 0.25 -4.30 1.22
C VAL A 42 -0.29 -3.97 -0.15
N ASP A 43 -1.56 -3.61 -0.22
CA ASP A 43 -2.20 -3.14 -1.44
C ASP A 43 -1.89 -1.65 -1.65
N ARG A 44 -1.39 -1.29 -2.83
CA ARG A 44 -0.86 0.04 -3.16
C ARG A 44 -1.62 0.62 -4.35
N ASN A 45 -1.36 1.89 -4.65
CA ASN A 45 -1.97 2.61 -5.78
C ASN A 45 -3.50 2.64 -5.71
N LEU A 46 -4.04 2.67 -4.48
CA LEU A 46 -5.46 2.82 -4.23
C LEU A 46 -5.88 4.27 -4.39
N PHE A 47 -7.10 4.48 -4.88
CA PHE A 47 -7.75 5.78 -4.84
C PHE A 47 -7.97 6.20 -3.40
N ALA A 48 -7.82 7.50 -3.14
CA ALA A 48 -8.08 8.08 -1.83
C ALA A 48 -9.59 8.19 -1.58
N PHE A 49 -9.97 8.30 -0.30
CA PHE A 49 -11.37 8.44 0.12
C PHE A 49 -12.34 7.39 -0.45
N THR A 50 -11.83 6.20 -0.76
CA THR A 50 -12.56 5.10 -1.38
C THR A 50 -12.69 3.92 -0.41
N ASP A 51 -13.90 3.37 -0.34
CA ASP A 51 -14.23 2.17 0.42
C ASP A 51 -13.80 0.91 -0.34
N TYR A 52 -13.09 0.02 0.36
CA TYR A 52 -12.63 -1.25 -0.17
C TYR A 52 -13.02 -2.39 0.77
N GLU A 53 -13.43 -3.51 0.20
CA GLU A 53 -13.66 -4.76 0.90
C GLU A 53 -12.55 -5.75 0.57
N TYR A 54 -11.97 -6.38 1.57
CA TYR A 54 -10.93 -7.39 1.40
C TYR A 54 -11.32 -8.73 2.02
N ALA A 55 -10.97 -9.81 1.33
CA ALA A 55 -11.09 -11.19 1.80
C ALA A 55 -9.88 -12.01 1.34
N VAL A 56 -9.61 -13.13 2.03
CA VAL A 56 -8.45 -13.99 1.74
C VAL A 56 -8.90 -15.45 1.71
N ALA A 57 -8.40 -16.22 0.73
CA ALA A 57 -8.60 -17.67 0.64
C ALA A 57 -7.24 -18.38 0.63
N ALA A 58 -7.14 -19.53 1.32
CA ALA A 58 -5.94 -20.37 1.26
C ALA A 58 -5.87 -21.15 -0.06
N VAL A 59 -4.64 -21.45 -0.52
CA VAL A 59 -4.38 -22.29 -1.69
C VAL A 59 -3.41 -23.40 -1.29
N ASN A 60 -3.76 -24.64 -1.61
CA ASN A 60 -2.94 -25.80 -1.30
C ASN A 60 -2.00 -26.20 -2.45
N SER A 61 -1.10 -27.16 -2.20
CA SER A 61 -0.11 -27.60 -3.19
C SER A 61 -0.69 -28.36 -4.39
N GLN A 62 -2.00 -28.56 -4.44
CA GLN A 62 -2.74 -29.09 -5.59
C GLN A 62 -3.49 -27.99 -6.35
N ASP A 63 -3.18 -26.72 -6.07
CA ASP A 63 -3.85 -25.54 -6.62
C ASP A 63 -5.36 -25.43 -6.31
N VAL A 64 -5.84 -26.17 -5.31
CA VAL A 64 -7.21 -26.05 -4.81
C VAL A 64 -7.29 -24.81 -3.91
N VAL A 65 -8.32 -23.99 -4.16
CA VAL A 65 -8.62 -22.78 -3.39
C VAL A 65 -9.71 -23.13 -2.38
N GLY A 66 -9.46 -22.86 -1.11
CA GLY A 66 -10.47 -23.00 -0.05
C GLY A 66 -11.51 -21.87 -0.09
N ASP A 67 -12.46 -21.93 0.83
CA ASP A 67 -13.46 -20.87 0.99
C ASP A 67 -12.83 -19.51 1.31
N LEU A 68 -13.53 -18.44 0.95
CA LEU A 68 -13.17 -17.10 1.37
C LEU A 68 -13.35 -16.96 2.88
N GLY A 69 -12.33 -16.44 3.56
CA GLY A 69 -12.46 -15.98 4.94
C GLY A 69 -13.39 -14.76 5.05
N GLU A 70 -13.60 -14.29 6.28
CA GLU A 70 -14.40 -13.09 6.54
C GLU A 70 -13.92 -11.89 5.72
N SER A 71 -14.87 -11.17 5.13
CA SER A 71 -14.57 -9.89 4.50
C SER A 71 -14.43 -8.78 5.55
N LYS A 72 -13.51 -7.85 5.31
CA LYS A 72 -13.35 -6.62 6.10
C LYS A 72 -13.37 -5.41 5.19
N GLN A 73 -14.14 -4.41 5.59
CA GLN A 73 -14.20 -3.13 4.89
C GLN A 73 -13.21 -2.14 5.51
N VAL A 74 -12.58 -1.36 4.66
CA VAL A 74 -11.68 -0.27 5.05
C VAL A 74 -11.86 0.89 4.08
N LYS A 75 -11.91 2.10 4.64
CA LYS A 75 -11.92 3.32 3.85
C LYS A 75 -10.54 3.92 3.84
N THR A 76 -10.02 4.17 2.63
CA THR A 76 -8.80 4.96 2.48
C THR A 76 -9.08 6.42 2.86
N GLU A 77 -8.10 7.09 3.44
CA GLU A 77 -8.22 8.49 3.82
C GLU A 77 -8.10 9.42 2.59
N LEU A 78 -8.52 10.67 2.75
CA LEU A 78 -8.22 11.73 1.78
C LEU A 78 -6.69 11.91 1.67
N PRO A 79 -6.17 12.31 0.50
CA PRO A 79 -4.78 12.73 0.43
C PRO A 79 -4.60 13.92 1.38
N GLY A 80 -3.57 13.86 2.24
CA GLY A 80 -3.14 15.04 2.98
C GLY A 80 -2.68 16.15 2.03
N PRO A 81 -2.54 17.40 2.52
CA PRO A 81 -1.87 18.43 1.73
C PRO A 81 -0.46 17.95 1.32
N PRO A 82 0.08 18.41 0.17
CA PRO A 82 1.44 18.08 -0.24
C PRO A 82 2.45 18.41 0.87
N SER A 83 3.51 17.61 1.01
CA SER A 83 4.61 17.97 1.88
C SER A 83 5.26 19.30 1.48
N GLN A 84 5.98 19.92 2.42
CA GLN A 84 6.70 21.16 2.14
C GLN A 84 7.83 20.94 1.10
N PRO A 85 8.19 21.96 0.32
CA PRO A 85 9.39 21.94 -0.49
C PRO A 85 10.64 21.67 0.36
N ARG A 86 11.63 21.02 -0.23
CA ARG A 86 12.85 20.58 0.46
C ARG A 86 14.04 21.45 0.08
N ASN A 87 15.12 21.37 0.84
CA ASN A 87 16.42 21.95 0.48
C ASN A 87 16.37 23.44 0.07
N LEU A 88 15.65 24.26 0.85
CA LEU A 88 15.65 25.71 0.65
C LEU A 88 17.08 26.26 0.78
N ARG A 89 17.56 26.86 -0.29
CA ARG A 89 18.85 27.56 -0.41
C ARG A 89 18.59 29.01 -0.76
N VAL A 90 19.38 29.89 -0.16
CA VAL A 90 19.31 31.32 -0.42
C VAL A 90 20.69 31.80 -0.83
N SER A 91 20.79 32.46 -1.97
CA SER A 91 21.99 33.19 -2.39
C SER A 91 21.68 34.69 -2.45
N ALA A 92 22.51 35.52 -1.83
CA ALA A 92 22.32 36.96 -1.82
C ALA A 92 23.47 37.64 -2.57
N ASN A 93 23.11 38.49 -3.53
CA ASN A 93 24.04 39.29 -4.30
C ASN A 93 23.80 40.77 -4.00
N LYS A 94 24.86 41.47 -3.59
CA LYS A 94 24.84 42.92 -3.37
C LYS A 94 25.59 43.60 -4.51
N ALA A 95 24.89 44.43 -5.28
CA ALA A 95 25.46 45.23 -6.36
C ALA A 95 24.73 46.57 -6.44
N ASP A 96 25.48 47.66 -6.70
CA ASP A 96 24.95 49.02 -6.91
C ASP A 96 23.97 49.49 -5.81
N GLY A 97 24.29 49.20 -4.54
CA GLY A 97 23.46 49.59 -3.40
C GLY A 97 22.17 48.77 -3.23
N LYS A 98 21.86 47.83 -4.12
CA LYS A 98 20.77 46.86 -3.98
C LYS A 98 21.27 45.51 -3.47
N ILE A 99 20.42 44.84 -2.70
CA ILE A 99 20.59 43.44 -2.33
C ILE A 99 19.49 42.65 -3.04
N THR A 100 19.88 41.64 -3.80
CA THR A 100 18.97 40.67 -4.41
C THR A 100 19.19 39.32 -3.76
N ALA A 101 18.13 38.66 -3.31
CA ALA A 101 18.18 37.29 -2.83
C ALA A 101 17.50 36.36 -3.84
N THR A 102 18.18 35.29 -4.21
CA THR A 102 17.62 34.19 -5.01
C THR A 102 17.31 33.03 -4.08
N LEU A 103 16.09 32.50 -4.19
CA LEU A 103 15.64 31.35 -3.43
C LEU A 103 15.55 30.16 -4.38
N GLU A 104 16.17 29.05 -3.99
CA GLU A 104 16.14 27.77 -4.70
C GLU A 104 15.66 26.69 -3.74
N TRP A 105 14.82 25.78 -4.20
CA TRP A 105 14.35 24.66 -3.39
C TRP A 105 14.11 23.45 -4.29
N GLU A 106 14.08 22.28 -3.67
CA GLU A 106 13.65 21.03 -4.28
C GLU A 106 12.14 20.82 -4.09
N PRO A 107 11.47 20.12 -5.00
CA PRO A 107 10.05 19.82 -4.86
C PRO A 107 9.76 18.98 -3.60
N PRO A 108 8.49 18.98 -3.13
CA PRO A 108 8.00 18.07 -2.11
C PRO A 108 8.38 16.61 -2.39
N GLU A 109 8.54 15.82 -1.33
CA GLU A 109 8.88 14.40 -1.45
C GLU A 109 7.80 13.60 -2.18
N ASP A 110 6.55 14.05 -2.07
CA ASP A 110 5.38 13.38 -2.64
C ASP A 110 5.15 13.70 -4.13
N CYS A 111 6.00 14.51 -4.77
CA CYS A 111 5.90 14.87 -6.18
C CYS A 111 6.54 13.84 -7.15
N ALA A 112 6.90 12.64 -6.69
CA ALA A 112 7.60 11.62 -7.47
C ALA A 112 6.69 10.56 -8.11
#